data_AF-A0A3D5RTD1-F1
#
_entry.id   AF-A0A3D5RTD1-F1
#
_cell.length_a   1.000
_cell.length_b   1.000
_cell.length_c   1.000
_cell.angle_alpha   90.00
_cell.angle_beta   90.00
_cell.angle_gamma   90.00
#
_symmetry.space_group_name_H-M   'P 1'
#
loop_
_entity.id
_entity.type
_entity.pdbx_description
1 polymer ?
#
loop_
_entity_poly.entity_id
_entity_poly.type
_entity_poly.pdbx_seq_one_letter_code
_entity_poly.pdbx_strand_id
1 'polypeptide(L)'
;MIRKQAAEDGPITLMAWYAFGLVITTSVPALTVWQTPQGIQWVYLSAVGLFSSAGQYLLIRAFAIGEATVMNPIDYIQIILAALFGLLFFSEVPSIWTGIGSIVIVASTLYILFRESHVKKTPTPPVHAE
;
A
#
# COMPACT_ATOMS: atom_id res chain seq x y z
N MET A 1 25.06 -1.13 -15.85
CA MET A 1 24.91 0.33 -15.66
C MET A 1 23.52 0.73 -15.16
N ILE A 2 22.41 0.20 -15.72
CA ILE A 2 21.03 0.54 -15.29
C ILE A 2 20.75 0.18 -13.81
N ARG A 3 21.33 -0.90 -13.28
CA ARG A 3 21.17 -1.32 -11.87
C ARG A 3 21.87 -0.42 -10.83
N LYS A 4 22.86 0.38 -11.23
CA LYS A 4 23.54 1.32 -10.31
C LYS A 4 22.77 2.63 -10.14
N GLN A 5 21.99 3.03 -11.14
CA GLN A 5 21.22 4.28 -11.11
C GLN A 5 20.02 4.20 -10.17
N ALA A 6 19.32 3.05 -10.15
CA ALA A 6 18.19 2.81 -9.24
C ALA A 6 18.60 2.74 -7.76
N ALA A 7 19.90 2.59 -7.45
CA ALA A 7 20.41 2.61 -6.08
C ALA A 7 20.71 4.04 -5.57
N GLU A 8 20.78 5.02 -6.47
CA GLU A 8 21.07 6.43 -6.15
C GLU A 8 19.82 7.33 -6.25
N ASP A 9 18.73 6.85 -6.85
CA ASP A 9 17.46 7.57 -6.89
C ASP A 9 16.91 7.67 -5.47
N GLY A 10 17.09 8.84 -4.85
CA GLY A 10 16.59 9.13 -3.52
C GLY A 10 15.07 8.91 -3.42
N PRO A 11 14.54 8.64 -2.21
CA PRO A 11 13.10 8.43 -1.99
C PRO A 11 12.21 9.50 -2.64
N ILE A 12 12.68 10.74 -2.71
CA ILE A 12 12.00 11.88 -3.34
C ILE A 12 11.79 11.67 -4.85
N THR A 13 12.75 11.06 -5.55
CA THR A 13 12.70 10.80 -7.00
C THR A 13 11.66 9.74 -7.31
N LEU A 14 11.60 8.68 -6.50
CA LEU A 14 10.57 7.64 -6.63
C LEU A 14 9.16 8.20 -6.38
N MET A 15 9.02 9.08 -5.37
CA MET A 15 7.75 9.78 -5.13
C MET A 15 7.36 10.68 -6.30
N ALA A 16 8.32 11.41 -6.88
CA ALA A 16 8.06 12.27 -8.03
C ALA A 16 7.58 11.46 -9.24
N TRP A 17 8.26 10.35 -9.58
CA TRP A 17 7.83 9.47 -10.66
C TRP A 17 6.45 8.86 -10.42
N TYR A 18 6.16 8.44 -9.18
CA TYR A 18 4.83 7.96 -8.81
C TYR A 18 3.76 9.03 -9.01
N ALA A 19 4.00 10.26 -8.53
CA ALA A 19 3.06 11.37 -8.68
C ALA A 19 2.83 11.73 -10.16
N PHE A 20 3.89 11.77 -10.97
CA PHE A 20 3.77 12.00 -12.41
C PHE A 20 2.94 10.92 -13.09
N GLY A 21 3.22 9.65 -12.79
CA GLY A 21 2.44 8.52 -13.32
C GLY A 21 0.96 8.66 -12.94
N LEU A 22 0.67 8.96 -11.67
CA LEU A 22 -0.68 9.12 -11.18
C LEU A 22 -1.42 10.27 -11.88
N VAL A 23 -0.79 11.43 -12.05
CA VAL A 23 -1.38 12.59 -12.76
C VAL A 23 -1.68 12.23 -14.20
N ILE A 24 -0.74 11.61 -14.93
CA ILE A 24 -0.95 11.23 -16.33
C ILE A 24 -2.09 10.23 -16.45
N THR A 25 -2.09 9.18 -15.63
CA THR A 25 -3.10 8.12 -15.68
C THR A 25 -4.48 8.63 -15.29
N THR A 26 -4.58 9.54 -14.33
CA THR A 26 -5.87 10.14 -13.90
C THR A 26 -6.34 11.26 -14.82
N SER A 27 -5.44 11.94 -15.54
CA SER A 27 -5.82 12.98 -16.50
C SER A 27 -6.65 12.45 -17.68
N VAL A 28 -6.37 11.23 -18.15
CA VAL A 28 -7.12 10.60 -19.25
C VAL A 28 -8.62 10.46 -18.95
N PRO A 29 -9.05 9.81 -17.85
CA PRO A 29 -10.46 9.78 -17.47
C PRO A 29 -10.98 11.14 -17.01
N ALA A 30 -10.14 11.99 -16.42
CA ALA A 30 -10.56 13.34 -16.02
C ALA A 30 -11.09 14.16 -17.20
N LEU A 31 -10.52 14.00 -18.42
CA LEU A 31 -11.01 14.70 -19.62
C LEU A 31 -12.44 14.30 -20.03
N THR A 32 -12.90 13.10 -19.66
CA THR A 32 -14.22 12.59 -20.07
C THR A 32 -15.29 12.78 -19.00
N VAL A 33 -14.92 12.79 -17.71
CA VAL A 33 -15.87 12.85 -16.58
C VAL A 33 -15.57 13.97 -15.57
N TRP A 34 -14.91 15.05 -15.99
CA TRP A 34 -14.54 16.16 -15.09
C TRP A 34 -15.74 16.72 -14.32
N GLN A 35 -15.61 16.77 -12.99
CA GLN A 35 -16.54 17.46 -12.10
C GLN A 35 -15.74 18.46 -11.27
N THR A 36 -16.12 19.73 -11.34
CA THR A 36 -15.39 20.79 -10.62
C THR A 36 -15.70 20.70 -9.12
N PRO A 37 -14.69 20.51 -8.26
CA PRO A 37 -14.92 20.43 -6.83
C PRO A 37 -15.46 21.75 -6.26
N GLN A 38 -16.45 21.69 -5.37
CA GLN A 38 -17.05 22.86 -4.74
C GLN A 38 -17.01 22.78 -3.20
N GLY A 39 -16.77 23.93 -2.57
CA GLY A 39 -16.82 24.10 -1.12
C GLY A 39 -15.91 23.13 -0.37
N ILE A 40 -16.50 22.30 0.48
CA ILE A 40 -15.79 21.36 1.37
C ILE A 40 -15.01 20.27 0.61
N GLN A 41 -15.36 19.99 -0.66
CA GLN A 41 -14.68 18.97 -1.45
C GLN A 41 -13.19 19.25 -1.62
N TRP A 42 -12.78 20.53 -1.66
CA TRP A 42 -11.38 20.91 -1.68
C TRP A 42 -10.63 20.46 -0.42
N VAL A 43 -11.25 20.57 0.75
CA VAL A 43 -10.66 20.13 2.01
C VAL A 43 -10.46 18.61 1.99
N TYR A 44 -11.43 17.85 1.51
CA TYR A 44 -11.30 16.40 1.37
C TYR A 44 -10.20 16.01 0.36
N LEU A 45 -10.12 16.68 -0.79
CA LEU A 45 -9.07 16.44 -1.77
C LEU A 45 -7.67 16.76 -1.23
N SER A 46 -7.52 17.87 -0.50
CA SER A 46 -6.25 18.21 0.16
C SER A 46 -5.87 17.20 1.24
N ALA A 47 -6.84 16.73 2.05
CA ALA A 47 -6.59 15.70 3.05
C ALA A 47 -6.14 14.39 2.40
N VAL A 48 -6.86 13.92 1.37
CA VAL A 48 -6.51 12.71 0.61
C VAL A 48 -5.11 12.83 0.01
N GLY A 49 -4.77 13.95 -0.62
CA GLY A 49 -3.43 14.18 -1.18
C GLY A 49 -2.32 14.14 -0.13
N LEU A 50 -2.56 14.73 1.05
CA LEU A 50 -1.60 14.74 2.16
C LEU A 50 -1.40 13.33 2.74
N PHE A 51 -2.48 12.62 3.06
CA PHE A 51 -2.41 11.27 3.61
C PHE A 51 -1.82 10.26 2.62
N SER A 52 -2.20 10.36 1.34
CA SER A 52 -1.64 9.54 0.27
C SER A 52 -0.14 9.77 0.12
N SER A 53 0.31 11.03 0.07
CA SER A 53 1.73 11.37 -0.06
C SER A 53 2.54 10.92 1.17
N ALA A 54 2.00 11.11 2.37
CA ALA A 54 2.62 10.65 3.61
C ALA A 54 2.74 9.11 3.63
N GLY A 55 1.68 8.39 3.26
CA GLY A 55 1.68 6.93 3.15
C GLY A 55 2.71 6.43 2.14
N GLN A 56 2.75 7.05 0.96
CA GLN A 56 3.73 6.73 -0.09
C GLN A 56 5.17 6.95 0.39
N TYR A 57 5.45 8.04 1.10
CA TYR A 57 6.77 8.32 1.65
C TYR A 57 7.19 7.26 2.68
N LEU A 58 6.29 6.92 3.61
CA LEU A 58 6.53 5.91 4.62
C LEU A 58 6.78 4.54 3.99
N LEU A 59 6.01 4.19 2.95
CA LEU A 59 6.18 2.94 2.22
C LEU A 59 7.55 2.87 1.52
N ILE A 60 7.93 3.91 0.79
CA ILE A 60 9.25 3.97 0.12
C ILE A 60 10.38 3.91 1.14
N ARG A 61 10.26 4.62 2.26
CA ARG A 61 11.24 4.56 3.36
C ARG A 61 11.31 3.18 3.99
N ALA A 62 10.18 2.50 4.18
CA ALA A 62 10.13 1.16 4.74
C ALA A 62 10.82 0.15 3.81
N PHE A 63 10.61 0.26 2.49
CA PHE A 63 11.33 -0.55 1.49
C PHE A 63 12.83 -0.23 1.40
N ALA A 64 13.23 1.01 1.67
CA ALA A 64 14.64 1.40 1.66
C ALA A 64 15.42 0.89 2.88
N ILE A 65 14.75 0.65 4.01
CA ILE A 65 15.37 0.26 5.28
C ILE A 65 15.20 -1.24 5.58
N GLY A 66 14.10 -1.87 5.14
CA GLY A 66 13.79 -3.27 5.40
C GLY A 66 13.99 -4.17 4.18
N GLU A 67 14.27 -5.46 4.41
CA GLU A 67 14.25 -6.47 3.35
C GLU A 67 12.84 -6.55 2.75
N ALA A 68 12.74 -6.53 1.41
CA ALA A 68 11.47 -6.59 0.69
C ALA A 68 10.56 -7.76 1.13
N THR A 69 11.14 -8.85 1.63
CA THR A 69 10.43 -10.03 2.15
C THR A 69 9.61 -9.74 3.41
N VAL A 70 9.99 -8.76 4.25
CA VAL A 70 9.25 -8.38 5.46
C VAL A 70 8.03 -7.50 5.14
N MET A 71 7.97 -6.92 3.94
CA MET A 71 6.84 -6.07 3.55
C MET A 71 5.60 -6.85 3.11
N ASN A 72 5.78 -8.06 2.56
CA ASN A 72 4.66 -8.85 2.02
C ASN A 72 3.52 -9.04 3.05
N PRO A 73 3.77 -9.34 4.34
CA PRO A 73 2.71 -9.41 5.35
C PRO A 73 2.00 -8.09 5.62
N ILE A 74 2.68 -6.94 5.49
CA ILE A 74 2.12 -5.61 5.75
C ILE A 74 1.06 -5.25 4.70
N ASP A 75 1.31 -5.57 3.44
CA ASP A 75 0.35 -5.32 2.36
C ASP A 75 -0.97 -6.09 2.59
N TYR A 76 -0.92 -7.31 3.14
CA TYR A 76 -2.13 -8.05 3.48
C TYR A 76 -2.92 -7.41 4.64
N ILE A 77 -2.24 -6.85 5.64
CA ILE A 77 -2.89 -6.13 6.74
C ILE A 77 -3.58 -4.86 6.21
N GLN A 78 -2.97 -4.18 5.24
CA GLN A 78 -3.56 -2.99 4.62
C GLN A 78 -4.93 -3.29 3.99
N ILE A 79 -5.09 -4.45 3.33
CA ILE A 79 -6.38 -4.88 2.74
C ILE A 79 -7.46 -5.00 3.82
N ILE A 80 -7.13 -5.62 4.95
CA ILE A 80 -8.07 -5.79 6.07
C ILE A 80 -8.47 -4.44 6.66
N LEU A 81 -7.49 -3.55 6.88
CA LEU A 81 -7.75 -2.21 7.39
C LEU A 81 -8.59 -1.38 6.41
N ALA A 82 -8.32 -1.45 5.11
CA ALA A 82 -9.10 -0.77 4.09
C ALA A 82 -10.56 -1.24 4.10
N ALA A 83 -10.82 -2.54 4.21
CA ALA A 83 -12.16 -3.09 4.33
C ALA A 83 -12.87 -2.61 5.62
N LEU A 84 -12.15 -2.57 6.74
CA LEU A 84 -12.69 -2.09 8.02
C LEU A 84 -13.04 -0.59 7.95
N PHE A 85 -12.16 0.24 7.39
CA PHE A 85 -12.42 1.67 7.19
C PHE A 85 -13.58 1.91 6.20
N GLY A 86 -13.68 1.11 5.15
CA GLY A 86 -14.82 1.10 4.21
C GLY A 86 -16.15 0.91 4.94
N LEU A 87 -16.23 -0.12 5.79
CA LEU A 87 -17.42 -0.40 6.58
C LEU A 87 -17.74 0.74 7.57
N LEU A 88 -16.74 1.23 8.30
CA LEU A 88 -16.94 2.20 9.38
C LEU A 88 -17.29 3.61 8.89
N PHE A 89 -16.65 4.08 7.82
CA PHE A 89 -16.78 5.47 7.36
C PHE A 89 -17.78 5.63 6.22
N PHE A 90 -17.91 4.62 5.37
CA PHE A 90 -18.74 4.71 4.16
C PHE A 90 -20.02 3.88 4.26
N SER A 91 -20.20 3.10 5.35
CA SER A 91 -21.37 2.22 5.54
C SER A 91 -21.66 1.34 4.31
N GLU A 92 -20.62 1.00 3.55
CA GLU A 92 -20.74 0.13 2.39
C GLU A 92 -21.09 -1.27 2.88
N VAL A 93 -22.37 -1.63 2.79
CA VAL A 93 -22.83 -2.98 3.14
C VAL A 93 -22.31 -3.94 2.08
N PRO A 94 -21.43 -4.88 2.44
CA PRO A 94 -20.85 -5.81 1.47
C PRO A 94 -21.97 -6.59 0.76
N SER A 95 -21.95 -6.58 -0.58
CA SER A 95 -22.81 -7.50 -1.35
C SER A 95 -22.46 -8.95 -1.01
N ILE A 96 -23.32 -9.92 -1.34
CA ILE A 96 -23.03 -11.35 -1.16
C ILE A 96 -21.66 -11.74 -1.73
N TRP A 97 -21.29 -11.19 -2.90
CA TRP A 97 -20.00 -11.42 -3.54
C TRP A 97 -18.83 -10.80 -2.75
N THR A 98 -19.02 -9.62 -2.17
CA THR A 98 -18.06 -8.99 -1.27
C THR A 98 -17.87 -9.82 -0.01
N GLY A 99 -18.95 -10.42 0.52
CA GLY A 99 -18.92 -11.36 1.65
C GLY A 99 -18.10 -12.62 1.36
N ILE A 100 -18.32 -13.25 0.20
CA ILE A 100 -17.53 -14.42 -0.23
C ILE A 100 -16.04 -14.04 -0.40
N GLY A 101 -15.75 -12.93 -1.07
CA GLY A 101 -14.39 -12.45 -1.27
C GLY A 101 -13.67 -12.15 0.04
N SER A 102 -14.35 -11.49 0.99
CA SER A 102 -13.79 -11.18 2.31
C SER A 102 -13.52 -12.42 3.16
N ILE A 103 -14.39 -13.45 3.09
CA ILE A 103 -14.11 -14.76 3.73
C ILE A 103 -12.83 -15.38 3.18
N VAL A 104 -12.62 -15.35 1.85
CA VAL A 104 -11.41 -15.90 1.21
C VAL A 104 -10.16 -15.13 1.64
N ILE A 105 -10.23 -13.81 1.70
CA ILE A 105 -9.11 -12.97 2.14
C ILE A 105 -8.79 -13.28 3.61
N VAL A 106 -9.79 -13.26 4.50
CA VAL A 106 -9.61 -13.53 5.93
C VAL A 106 -9.05 -14.93 6.16
N ALA A 107 -9.57 -15.95 5.47
CA ALA A 107 -9.07 -17.32 5.54
C ALA A 107 -7.61 -17.42 5.07
N SER A 108 -7.24 -16.69 4.01
CA SER A 108 -5.87 -16.66 3.50
C SER A 108 -4.90 -15.98 4.46
N THR A 109 -5.29 -14.84 5.04
CA THR A 109 -4.48 -14.15 6.05
C THR A 109 -4.30 -15.01 7.30
N LEU A 110 -5.37 -15.63 7.79
CA LEU A 110 -5.30 -16.57 8.91
C LEU A 110 -4.38 -17.74 8.59
N TYR A 111 -4.49 -18.33 7.39
CA TYR A 111 -3.64 -19.43 6.97
C TYR A 111 -2.15 -19.04 6.94
N ILE A 112 -1.81 -17.85 6.42
CA ILE A 112 -0.44 -17.34 6.40
C ILE A 112 0.08 -17.17 7.83
N LEU A 113 -0.69 -16.54 8.72
CA LEU A 113 -0.32 -16.35 10.13
C LEU A 113 -0.11 -17.69 10.85
N PHE A 114 -1.02 -18.65 10.65
CA PHE A 114 -0.89 -19.99 11.21
C PHE A 114 0.34 -20.73 10.66
N ARG A 115 0.60 -20.63 9.35
CA ARG A 115 1.78 -21.23 8.72
C ARG A 115 3.08 -20.62 9.26
N GLU A 116 3.17 -19.30 9.35
CA GLU A 116 4.34 -18.60 9.88
C GLU A 116 4.59 -18.93 11.36
N SER A 117 3.53 -19.11 12.16
CA SER A 117 3.68 -19.55 13.55
C SER A 117 4.24 -20.98 13.70
N HIS A 118 4.05 -21.83 12.68
CA HIS A 118 4.50 -23.23 12.67
C HIS A 118 5.87 -23.44 11.99
N VAL A 119 6.33 -22.49 11.17
CA VAL A 119 7.68 -22.52 10.61
C VAL A 119 8.64 -21.97 11.67
N LYS A 120 9.31 -22.87 12.42
CA LYS A 120 10.43 -22.51 13.32
C LYS A 120 11.41 -21.62 12.57
N LYS A 121 11.64 -20.39 13.07
CA LYS A 121 12.78 -19.56 12.65
C LYS A 121 14.05 -20.35 12.92
N THR A 122 14.65 -20.93 11.88
CA THR A 122 15.98 -21.53 11.99
C THR A 122 16.96 -20.41 12.35
N PRO A 123 17.73 -20.52 13.46
CA PRO A 123 18.69 -19.50 13.85
C PRO A 123 19.71 -19.31 12.72
N THR A 124 19.83 -18.09 12.21
CA THR A 124 20.90 -17.72 11.27
C THR A 124 22.25 -17.97 11.95
N PRO A 125 23.18 -18.76 11.36
CA PRO A 125 24.48 -19.00 11.98
C PRO A 125 25.27 -17.68 12.08
N PRO A 126 26.11 -17.51 13.11
CA PRO A 126 26.93 -16.30 13.24
C PRO A 126 27.87 -16.20 12.04
N VAL A 127 27.79 -15.08 11.34
CA VAL A 127 28.74 -14.71 10.29
C VAL A 127 30.09 -14.55 10.98
N HIS A 128 30.97 -15.53 10.78
CA HIS A 128 32.35 -15.45 11.24
C HIS A 128 33.00 -14.20 10.61
N ALA A 129 33.43 -13.30 11.48
CA ALA A 129 34.33 -12.21 11.15
C ALA A 129 35.73 -12.81 11.00
N GLU A 130 36.25 -12.84 9.77
CA GLU A 130 37.67 -12.86 9.45
C GLU A 130 37.92 -12.13 8.13
#